data_AF-A0A1D1UQH7-F1
#
_entry.id   AF-A0A1D1UQH7-F1
#
_cell.length_a   1.000
_cell.length_b   1.000
_cell.length_c   1.000
_cell.angle_alpha   90.00
_cell.angle_beta   90.00
_cell.angle_gamma   90.00
#
_symmetry.space_group_name_H-M   'P 1'
#
loop_
_entity.id
_entity.type
_entity.pdbx_description
1 polymer ?
#
loop_
_entity_poly.entity_id
_entity_poly.type
_entity_poly.pdbx_seq_one_letter_code
_entity_poly.pdbx_strand_id
1 'polypeptide(L)'
;MNELNCIDLDGKYSHGPNSVLSMLDFFLKQSDNGERNLCIYADNCTGQNKNRFTMGCLAHLIKTGRYDTIEIHFLPPGHTKFSPYAFFGLLKRIFRRFSIDRPDEMKTEIATKAASSHTFDKDDEPEWIWKDINTFAEDRYESVPGINGSYHFKLHRDEERGVILRHCAKEGGPTTEVLMEAAKNKTSIVRTRKLVRQAPVKVLETGGFSATRAKELLKQLLEYVTYNKQDEWRKFITTNAPAPPSVAVPKRRTAPAPPNPPMPRPSLQPSVPAPPKRQRKK
;
A
#
# COMPACT_ATOMS: atom_id res chain seq x y z
N MET A 1 -10.47 -4.86 9.80
CA MET A 1 -9.23 -4.70 9.02
C MET A 1 -8.83 -3.23 9.11
N ASN A 2 -7.59 -2.91 9.46
CA ASN A 2 -7.13 -1.52 9.61
C ASN A 2 -6.56 -1.04 8.26
N GLU A 3 -7.06 0.06 7.70
CA GLU A 3 -6.64 0.60 6.39
C GLU A 3 -5.11 0.82 6.29
N LEU A 4 -4.45 1.05 7.43
CA LEU A 4 -3.01 1.32 7.50
C LEU A 4 -2.11 0.07 7.35
N ASN A 5 -2.68 -1.13 7.34
CA ASN A 5 -1.93 -2.40 7.27
C ASN A 5 -2.13 -3.16 5.96
N CYS A 6 -3.03 -2.69 5.10
CA CYS A 6 -3.39 -3.39 3.88
C CYS A 6 -3.08 -2.54 2.65
N ILE A 7 -2.68 -3.21 1.58
CA ILE A 7 -2.70 -2.64 0.25
C ILE A 7 -4.06 -2.91 -0.39
N ASP A 8 -4.57 -1.96 -1.16
CA ASP A 8 -5.75 -2.17 -2.01
C ASP A 8 -7.08 -2.50 -1.31
N LEU A 9 -7.28 -2.09 -0.05
CA LEU A 9 -8.58 -2.25 0.60
C LEU A 9 -9.70 -1.57 -0.22
N ASP A 10 -10.78 -2.29 -0.50
CA ASP A 10 -11.86 -1.85 -1.40
C ASP A 10 -11.44 -1.55 -2.85
N GLY A 11 -10.24 -1.95 -3.28
CA GLY A 11 -9.66 -1.53 -4.55
C GLY A 11 -9.06 -0.12 -4.52
N LYS A 12 -8.87 0.47 -3.33
CA LYS A 12 -8.28 1.82 -3.16
C LYS A 12 -6.77 1.74 -2.99
N TYR A 13 -6.07 2.68 -3.61
CA TYR A 13 -4.60 2.77 -3.54
C TYR A 13 -3.84 1.62 -4.22
N SER A 14 -4.51 0.79 -5.04
CA SER A 14 -3.89 -0.15 -6.01
C SER A 14 -2.84 0.49 -6.91
N HIS A 15 -2.93 1.80 -7.14
CA HIS A 15 -1.99 2.55 -7.96
C HIS A 15 -1.09 3.49 -7.14
N GLY A 16 -1.00 3.34 -5.82
CA GLY A 16 -0.14 4.17 -4.96
C GLY A 16 1.37 3.88 -5.12
N PRO A 17 2.25 4.64 -4.46
CA PRO A 17 3.68 4.36 -4.52
C PRO A 17 4.03 3.00 -3.86
N ASN A 18 3.32 2.58 -2.81
CA ASN A 18 3.50 1.25 -2.21
C ASN A 18 3.30 0.11 -3.22
N SER A 19 2.25 0.16 -4.06
CA SER A 19 2.03 -0.90 -5.06
C SER A 19 3.07 -0.87 -6.16
N VAL A 20 3.28 0.30 -6.77
CA VAL A 20 4.21 0.47 -7.90
C VAL A 20 5.64 0.10 -7.53
N LEU A 21 6.12 0.58 -6.37
CA LEU A 21 7.49 0.35 -5.95
C LEU A 21 7.70 -1.07 -5.39
N SER A 22 6.66 -1.72 -4.85
CA SER A 22 6.75 -3.15 -4.49
C SER A 22 6.84 -4.04 -5.73
N MET A 23 6.07 -3.72 -6.78
CA MET A 23 6.16 -4.38 -8.08
C MET A 23 7.54 -4.21 -8.71
N LEU A 24 8.09 -2.99 -8.66
CA LEU A 24 9.43 -2.70 -9.16
C LEU A 24 10.50 -3.48 -8.36
N ASP A 25 10.43 -3.50 -7.03
CA ASP A 25 11.37 -4.27 -6.19
C ASP A 25 11.32 -5.77 -6.51
N PHE A 26 10.12 -6.34 -6.67
CA PHE A 26 9.96 -7.73 -7.09
C PHE A 26 10.59 -7.99 -8.47
N PHE A 27 10.25 -7.16 -9.46
CA PHE A 27 10.78 -7.32 -10.81
C PHE A 27 12.31 -7.22 -10.87
N LEU A 28 12.92 -6.26 -10.17
CA LEU A 28 14.38 -6.06 -10.15
C LEU A 28 15.14 -7.18 -9.42
N LYS A 29 14.47 -7.95 -8.54
CA LYS A 29 15.04 -9.16 -7.94
C LYS A 29 14.95 -10.35 -8.88
N GLN A 30 13.82 -10.50 -9.56
CA GLN A 30 13.62 -11.58 -10.51
C GLN A 30 14.52 -11.46 -11.75
N SER A 31 14.87 -10.23 -12.12
CA SER A 31 15.74 -9.91 -13.26
C SER A 31 17.20 -9.67 -12.87
N ASP A 32 17.64 -10.18 -11.71
CA ASP A 32 19.01 -10.01 -11.25
C ASP A 32 20.00 -10.89 -12.04
N ASN A 33 20.85 -10.27 -12.86
CA ASN A 33 22.00 -10.93 -13.48
C ASN A 33 23.34 -10.31 -13.05
N GLY A 34 23.37 -9.63 -11.90
CA GLY A 34 24.58 -8.99 -11.35
C GLY A 34 24.88 -7.60 -11.91
N GLU A 35 23.94 -6.99 -12.62
CA GLU A 35 24.07 -5.63 -13.14
C GLU A 35 24.22 -4.62 -12.00
N ARG A 36 25.21 -3.73 -12.14
CA ARG A 36 25.53 -2.70 -11.14
C ARG A 36 25.01 -1.32 -11.51
N ASN A 37 24.55 -1.14 -12.74
CA ASN A 37 24.05 0.13 -13.25
C ASN A 37 22.62 -0.08 -13.77
N LEU A 38 21.68 0.69 -13.25
CA LEU A 38 20.28 0.62 -13.66
C LEU A 38 19.88 1.91 -14.38
N CYS A 39 19.25 1.79 -15.55
CA CYS A 39 18.67 2.92 -16.27
C CYS A 39 17.16 2.72 -16.40
N ILE A 40 16.37 3.68 -15.94
CA ILE A 40 14.90 3.62 -15.93
C ILE A 40 14.36 4.77 -16.77
N TYR A 41 13.46 4.46 -17.69
CA TYR A 41 12.60 5.45 -18.33
C TYR A 41 11.19 5.32 -17.77
N ALA A 42 10.55 6.43 -17.42
CA ALA A 42 9.21 6.43 -16.83
C ALA A 42 8.43 7.71 -17.15
N ASP A 43 7.12 7.66 -16.95
CA ASP A 43 6.29 8.87 -16.99
C ASP A 43 6.51 9.75 -15.77
N ASN A 44 6.45 11.07 -15.98
CA ASN A 44 6.54 12.02 -14.90
C ASN A 44 5.20 12.12 -14.15
N CYS A 45 5.11 11.52 -12.96
CA CYS A 45 3.90 11.55 -12.13
C CYS A 45 3.85 12.73 -11.14
N THR A 46 4.12 13.96 -11.59
CA THR A 46 4.23 15.15 -10.72
C THR A 46 2.99 15.39 -9.84
N GLY A 47 1.79 15.19 -10.39
CA GLY A 47 0.52 15.45 -9.69
C GLY A 47 0.18 14.46 -8.57
N GLN A 48 0.90 13.33 -8.46
CA GLN A 48 0.61 12.27 -7.48
C GLN A 48 1.69 12.12 -6.41
N ASN A 49 2.71 12.99 -6.40
CA ASN A 49 3.85 12.98 -5.47
C ASN A 49 4.60 11.62 -5.37
N LYS A 50 4.41 10.71 -6.33
CA LYS A 50 5.04 9.38 -6.36
C LYS A 50 6.54 9.45 -6.60
N ASN A 51 6.99 10.46 -7.33
CA ASN A 51 8.39 10.63 -7.70
C ASN A 51 9.28 10.77 -6.45
N ARG A 52 8.80 11.44 -5.40
CA ARG A 52 9.53 11.56 -4.13
C ARG A 52 9.87 10.18 -3.54
N PHE A 53 8.87 9.32 -3.41
CA PHE A 53 9.04 7.96 -2.87
C PHE A 53 9.90 7.10 -3.80
N THR A 54 9.78 7.30 -5.10
CA THR A 54 10.62 6.64 -6.11
C THR A 54 12.10 6.98 -5.87
N MET A 55 12.45 8.27 -5.72
CA MET A 55 13.84 8.66 -5.45
C MET A 55 14.39 8.08 -4.15
N GLY A 56 13.58 8.05 -3.07
CA GLY A 56 13.98 7.42 -1.81
C GLY A 56 14.20 5.90 -1.94
N CYS A 57 13.34 5.23 -2.70
CA CYS A 57 13.48 3.80 -2.98
C CYS A 57 14.74 3.49 -3.80
N LEU A 58 15.00 4.25 -4.87
CA LEU A 58 16.23 4.10 -5.67
C LEU A 58 17.49 4.39 -4.86
N ALA A 59 17.46 5.42 -4.00
CA ALA A 59 18.55 5.71 -3.08
C ALA A 59 18.80 4.55 -2.10
N HIS A 60 17.75 3.84 -1.68
CA HIS A 60 17.89 2.64 -0.87
C HIS A 60 18.61 1.51 -1.60
N LEU A 61 18.30 1.26 -2.87
CA LEU A 61 18.96 0.23 -3.67
C LEU A 61 20.46 0.51 -3.85
N ILE A 62 20.85 1.78 -4.01
CA ILE A 62 22.26 2.18 -3.99
C ILE A 62 22.89 1.91 -2.61
N LYS A 63 22.21 2.33 -1.54
CA LYS A 63 22.72 2.24 -0.17
C LYS A 63 22.98 0.80 0.27
N THR A 64 22.13 -0.14 -0.12
CA THR A 64 22.29 -1.57 0.17
C THR A 64 23.28 -2.27 -0.76
N GLY A 65 23.86 -1.54 -1.72
CA GLY A 65 24.84 -2.08 -2.66
C GLY A 65 24.23 -2.99 -3.73
N ARG A 66 22.91 -2.89 -3.98
CA ARG A 66 22.25 -3.56 -5.11
C ARG A 66 22.76 -3.00 -6.43
N TYR A 67 22.84 -1.68 -6.52
CA TYR A 67 23.39 -0.96 -7.66
C TYR A 67 24.48 0.03 -7.19
N ASP A 68 25.43 0.32 -8.06
CA ASP A 68 26.45 1.35 -7.86
C ASP A 68 25.99 2.69 -8.43
N THR A 69 25.26 2.65 -9.55
CA THR A 69 24.61 3.83 -10.14
C THR A 69 23.19 3.52 -10.60
N ILE A 70 22.30 4.49 -10.46
CA ILE A 70 20.94 4.44 -11.01
C ILE A 70 20.66 5.75 -11.73
N GLU A 71 20.21 5.65 -12.98
CA GLU A 71 19.71 6.77 -13.77
C GLU A 71 18.21 6.60 -13.97
N ILE A 72 17.43 7.65 -13.72
CA ILE A 72 16.01 7.67 -14.03
C ILE A 72 15.69 8.91 -14.85
N HIS A 73 15.02 8.66 -15.98
CA HIS A 73 14.63 9.66 -16.95
C HIS A 73 13.12 9.71 -17.04
N PHE A 74 12.56 10.85 -16.65
CA PHE A 74 11.16 11.12 -16.88
C PHE A 74 10.95 11.67 -18.28
N LEU A 75 9.94 11.14 -18.96
CA LEU A 75 9.58 11.60 -20.28
C LEU A 75 8.92 12.99 -20.20
N PRO A 76 9.18 13.89 -21.18
CA PRO A 76 8.54 15.20 -21.21
C PRO A 76 7.03 15.09 -21.47
N PRO A 77 6.22 16.05 -20.99
CA PRO A 77 4.80 16.08 -21.28
C PRO A 77 4.53 16.09 -22.78
N GLY A 78 3.52 15.33 -23.22
CA GLY A 78 3.16 15.22 -24.63
C GLY A 78 4.06 14.32 -25.46
N HIS A 79 4.91 13.49 -24.83
CA HIS A 79 5.54 12.39 -25.54
C HIS A 79 4.44 11.49 -26.18
N THR A 80 4.78 10.85 -27.30
CA THR A 80 3.83 10.00 -28.05
C THR A 80 4.30 8.57 -28.21
N LYS A 81 5.55 8.26 -27.81
CA LYS A 81 6.21 6.97 -28.05
C LYS A 81 6.99 6.55 -26.81
N PHE A 82 6.48 5.53 -26.13
CA PHE A 82 7.13 4.83 -25.02
C PHE A 82 6.72 3.36 -25.08
N SER A 83 7.62 2.44 -24.73
CA SER A 83 7.38 1.00 -24.88
C SER A 83 6.16 0.49 -24.07
N PRO A 84 5.90 0.93 -22.82
CA PRO A 84 4.67 0.60 -22.12
C PRO A 84 3.39 1.05 -22.85
N TYR A 85 3.38 2.20 -23.56
CA TYR A 85 2.20 2.59 -24.36
C TYR A 85 1.95 1.64 -25.53
N ALA A 86 3.02 1.16 -26.18
CA ALA A 86 2.88 0.14 -27.21
C ALA A 86 2.30 -1.15 -26.63
N PHE A 87 2.73 -1.52 -25.41
CA PHE A 87 2.18 -2.68 -24.69
C PHE A 87 0.69 -2.53 -24.36
N PHE A 88 0.24 -1.35 -23.90
CA PHE A 88 -1.21 -1.10 -23.73
C PHE A 88 -1.99 -1.20 -25.05
N GLY A 89 -1.39 -0.78 -26.17
CA GLY A 89 -1.96 -0.98 -27.50
C GLY A 89 -2.13 -2.46 -27.85
N LEU A 90 -1.18 -3.32 -27.44
CA LEU A 90 -1.28 -4.77 -27.58
C LEU A 90 -2.38 -5.36 -26.69
N LEU A 91 -2.42 -4.97 -25.40
CA LEU A 91 -3.48 -5.40 -24.49
C LEU A 91 -4.88 -5.05 -25.04
N LYS A 92 -5.05 -3.83 -25.56
CA LYS A 92 -6.30 -3.40 -26.20
C LYS A 92 -6.69 -4.28 -27.40
N ARG A 93 -5.72 -4.78 -28.17
CA ARG A 93 -5.99 -5.70 -29.29
C ARG A 93 -6.44 -7.08 -28.78
N ILE A 94 -5.86 -7.56 -27.68
CA ILE A 94 -6.24 -8.82 -27.04
C ILE A 94 -7.68 -8.70 -26.50
N PHE A 95 -7.98 -7.70 -25.68
CA PHE A 95 -9.32 -7.48 -25.10
C PHE A 95 -10.43 -7.25 -26.14
N ARG A 96 -10.09 -6.80 -27.36
CA ARG A 96 -11.07 -6.63 -28.45
C ARG A 96 -11.40 -7.93 -29.18
N ARG A 97 -10.52 -8.93 -29.12
CA ARG A 97 -10.65 -10.19 -29.85
C ARG A 97 -11.10 -11.34 -28.97
N PHE A 98 -10.82 -11.25 -27.67
CA PHE A 98 -11.08 -12.32 -26.71
C PHE A 98 -11.92 -11.78 -25.56
N SER A 99 -12.96 -12.52 -25.22
CA SER A 99 -13.71 -12.30 -23.98
C SER A 99 -12.86 -12.85 -22.84
N ILE A 100 -12.38 -11.94 -21.99
CA ILE A 100 -11.58 -12.25 -20.81
C ILE A 100 -12.43 -11.83 -19.62
N ASP A 101 -12.99 -12.82 -18.94
CA ASP A 101 -13.89 -12.58 -17.82
C ASP A 101 -13.16 -12.71 -16.49
N ARG A 102 -12.02 -13.41 -16.41
CA ARG A 102 -11.37 -13.74 -15.13
C ARG A 102 -9.88 -13.33 -15.09
N PRO A 103 -9.32 -13.02 -13.90
CA PRO A 103 -7.89 -12.68 -13.78
C PRO A 103 -6.93 -13.77 -14.27
N ASP A 104 -7.23 -15.05 -14.04
CA ASP A 104 -6.42 -16.19 -14.51
C ASP A 104 -6.48 -16.34 -16.04
N GLU A 105 -7.65 -16.07 -16.63
CA GLU A 105 -7.80 -15.97 -18.09
C GLU A 105 -6.97 -14.81 -18.62
N MET A 106 -7.00 -13.65 -17.95
CA MET A 106 -6.20 -12.49 -18.33
C MET A 106 -4.71 -12.81 -18.32
N LYS A 107 -4.21 -13.47 -17.28
CA LYS A 107 -2.81 -13.95 -17.22
C LYS A 107 -2.49 -14.84 -18.41
N THR A 108 -3.31 -15.86 -18.64
CA THR A 108 -3.09 -16.86 -19.70
C THR A 108 -3.11 -16.23 -21.09
N GLU A 109 -4.12 -15.40 -21.37
CA GLU A 109 -4.30 -14.73 -22.66
C GLU A 109 -3.18 -13.74 -22.96
N ILE A 110 -2.76 -12.95 -21.96
CA ILE A 110 -1.64 -12.02 -22.11
C ILE A 110 -0.33 -12.80 -22.31
N ALA A 111 -0.02 -13.77 -21.45
CA ALA A 111 1.23 -14.54 -21.55
C ALA A 111 1.35 -15.27 -22.89
N THR A 112 0.24 -15.80 -23.43
CA THR A 112 0.23 -16.52 -24.70
C THR A 112 0.34 -15.60 -25.91
N LYS A 113 -0.26 -14.40 -25.86
CA LYS A 113 -0.46 -13.54 -27.04
C LYS A 113 0.44 -12.31 -27.07
N ALA A 114 1.04 -11.94 -25.95
CA ALA A 114 2.07 -10.92 -25.87
C ALA A 114 3.46 -11.57 -25.90
N ALA A 115 3.96 -11.81 -27.12
CA ALA A 115 5.30 -12.34 -27.34
C ALA A 115 6.35 -11.50 -26.58
N SER A 116 7.33 -12.19 -25.98
CA SER A 116 8.42 -11.59 -25.21
C SER A 116 7.97 -10.80 -23.97
N SER A 117 6.78 -11.09 -23.44
CA SER A 117 6.35 -10.57 -22.14
C SER A 117 6.48 -11.62 -21.04
N HIS A 118 6.80 -11.16 -19.83
CA HIS A 118 6.68 -11.95 -18.60
C HIS A 118 5.46 -11.45 -17.83
N THR A 119 4.54 -12.36 -17.55
CA THR A 119 3.30 -12.05 -16.81
C THR A 119 3.34 -12.76 -15.47
N PHE A 120 3.23 -11.99 -14.40
CA PHE A 120 3.26 -12.48 -13.02
C PHE A 120 1.88 -12.38 -12.40
N ASP A 121 1.57 -13.33 -11.51
CA ASP A 121 0.40 -13.30 -10.65
C ASP A 121 0.87 -13.31 -9.20
N LYS A 122 0.39 -12.38 -8.39
CA LYS A 122 0.79 -12.27 -6.99
C LYS A 122 0.55 -13.57 -6.22
N ASP A 123 -0.51 -14.31 -6.54
CA ASP A 123 -0.86 -15.54 -5.81
C ASP A 123 0.10 -16.70 -6.11
N ASP A 124 0.75 -16.67 -7.28
CA ASP A 124 1.76 -17.65 -7.69
C ASP A 124 3.18 -17.25 -7.25
N GLU A 125 3.39 -16.01 -6.82
CA GLU A 125 4.69 -15.43 -6.51
C GLU A 125 4.84 -15.14 -5.00
N PRO A 126 5.31 -16.10 -4.19
CA PRO A 126 5.47 -15.90 -2.74
C PRO A 126 6.55 -14.86 -2.39
N GLU A 127 7.52 -14.64 -3.30
CA GLU A 127 8.57 -13.63 -3.13
C GLU A 127 8.10 -12.21 -3.42
N TRP A 128 6.97 -12.06 -4.11
CA TRP A 128 6.32 -10.77 -4.24
C TRP A 128 5.71 -10.38 -2.90
N ILE A 129 6.30 -9.37 -2.26
CA ILE A 129 5.88 -8.86 -0.96
C ILE A 129 5.42 -7.41 -1.11
N TRP A 130 4.20 -7.11 -0.67
CA TRP A 130 3.71 -5.74 -0.57
C TRP A 130 4.37 -5.02 0.61
N LYS A 131 4.95 -3.86 0.35
CA LYS A 131 5.75 -3.11 1.32
C LYS A 131 5.19 -1.71 1.53
N ASP A 132 5.28 -1.23 2.77
CA ASP A 132 5.01 0.16 3.11
C ASP A 132 6.21 1.05 2.77
N ILE A 133 6.43 1.23 1.47
CA ILE A 133 7.56 1.99 0.91
C ILE A 133 7.42 3.48 1.21
N ASN A 134 6.19 3.99 1.31
CA ASN A 134 5.91 5.39 1.63
C ASN A 134 6.52 5.80 2.98
N THR A 135 6.05 5.16 4.06
CA THR A 135 6.55 5.40 5.42
C THR A 135 8.04 5.13 5.49
N PHE A 136 8.49 4.03 4.85
CA PHE A 136 9.90 3.66 4.82
C PHE A 136 10.78 4.75 4.21
N ALA A 137 10.38 5.32 3.07
CA ALA A 137 11.16 6.31 2.35
C ALA A 137 11.11 7.68 3.05
N GLU A 138 9.95 8.09 3.55
CA GLU A 138 9.80 9.33 4.33
C GLU A 138 10.67 9.37 5.58
N ASP A 139 10.78 8.24 6.28
CA ASP A 139 11.57 8.16 7.51
C ASP A 139 13.10 8.21 7.28
N ARG A 140 13.55 7.93 6.05
CA ARG A 140 14.96 7.63 5.76
C ARG A 140 15.62 8.54 4.75
N TYR A 141 14.85 9.13 3.85
CA TYR A 141 15.37 9.86 2.70
C TYR A 141 14.80 11.27 2.60
N GLU A 142 15.67 12.19 2.20
CA GLU A 142 15.29 13.58 2.00
C GLU A 142 14.39 13.78 0.78
N SER A 143 13.58 14.83 0.85
CA SER A 143 12.85 15.31 -0.32
C SER A 143 13.81 15.92 -1.34
N VAL A 144 13.54 15.71 -2.63
CA VAL A 144 14.34 16.30 -3.72
C VAL A 144 13.75 17.67 -4.10
N PRO A 145 14.42 18.80 -3.81
CA PRO A 145 13.94 20.11 -4.20
C PRO A 145 13.92 20.25 -5.73
N GLY A 146 12.88 20.90 -6.28
CA GLY A 146 12.80 21.08 -7.74
C GLY A 146 12.56 19.80 -8.55
N ILE A 147 12.17 18.70 -7.90
CA ILE A 147 11.89 17.41 -8.56
C ILE A 147 10.90 17.54 -9.74
N ASN A 148 9.87 18.38 -9.60
CA ASN A 148 8.84 18.57 -10.64
C ASN A 148 9.37 19.24 -11.91
N GLY A 149 10.43 20.05 -11.79
CA GLY A 149 11.05 20.73 -12.94
C GLY A 149 12.18 19.93 -13.59
N SER A 150 12.46 18.73 -13.07
CA SER A 150 13.60 17.92 -13.48
C SER A 150 13.15 16.66 -14.20
N TYR A 151 13.92 16.24 -15.18
CA TYR A 151 13.61 15.10 -16.05
C TYR A 151 14.71 14.05 -16.05
N HIS A 152 15.94 14.42 -15.75
CA HIS A 152 17.06 13.48 -15.70
C HIS A 152 17.63 13.46 -14.29
N PHE A 153 17.74 12.27 -13.72
CA PHE A 153 18.24 12.05 -12.36
C PHE A 153 19.30 10.97 -12.40
N LYS A 154 20.38 11.17 -11.63
CA LYS A 154 21.47 10.21 -11.47
C LYS A 154 21.79 10.06 -10.00
N LEU A 155 21.72 8.84 -9.50
CA LEU A 155 22.06 8.46 -8.15
C LEU A 155 23.34 7.63 -8.16
N HIS A 156 24.21 7.86 -7.19
CA HIS A 156 25.41 7.06 -6.98
C HIS A 156 25.80 7.06 -5.50
N ARG A 157 26.61 6.08 -5.12
CA ARG A 157 27.19 6.03 -3.78
C ARG A 157 28.46 6.88 -3.73
N ASP A 158 28.52 7.76 -2.74
CA ASP A 158 29.72 8.44 -2.28
C ASP A 158 30.15 7.79 -0.95
N GLU A 159 31.41 7.38 -0.87
CA GLU A 159 31.93 6.60 0.27
C GLU A 159 31.88 7.40 1.59
N GLU A 160 32.05 8.72 1.53
CA GLU A 160 32.12 9.58 2.71
C GLU A 160 30.77 10.17 3.10
N ARG A 161 29.94 10.50 2.10
CA ARG A 161 28.72 11.29 2.28
C ARG A 161 27.46 10.45 2.28
N GLY A 162 27.46 9.27 1.66
CA GLY A 162 26.29 8.42 1.49
C GLY A 162 25.75 8.45 0.04
N VAL A 163 24.44 8.53 -0.14
CA VAL A 163 23.85 8.50 -1.50
C VAL A 163 23.64 9.90 -2.03
N ILE A 164 24.29 10.22 -3.14
CA ILE A 164 24.17 11.50 -3.84
C ILE A 164 23.20 11.34 -5.01
N LEU A 165 22.22 12.24 -5.10
CA LEU A 165 21.32 12.39 -6.23
C LEU A 165 21.63 13.70 -6.95
N ARG A 166 21.91 13.62 -8.25
CA ARG A 166 22.01 14.79 -9.14
C ARG A 166 20.83 14.82 -10.08
N HIS A 167 20.27 15.99 -10.33
CA HIS A 167 19.15 16.12 -11.26
C HIS A 167 19.18 17.41 -12.06
N CYS A 168 18.61 17.37 -13.26
CA CYS A 168 18.51 18.52 -14.15
C CYS A 168 17.23 18.48 -15.00
N ALA A 169 16.85 19.65 -15.51
CA ALA A 169 15.70 19.81 -16.40
C ALA A 169 15.98 19.33 -17.84
N LYS A 170 17.23 19.41 -18.29
CA LYS A 170 17.68 18.98 -19.61
C LYS A 170 19.00 18.27 -19.47
N GLU A 171 19.19 17.19 -20.22
CA GLU A 171 20.46 16.48 -20.29
C GLU A 171 21.63 17.43 -20.63
N GLY A 172 22.73 17.31 -19.89
CA GLY A 172 23.89 18.22 -20.00
C GLY A 172 23.68 19.64 -19.45
N GLY A 173 22.49 19.97 -18.93
CA GLY A 173 22.20 21.27 -18.32
C GLY A 173 22.76 21.43 -16.89
N PRO A 174 22.50 22.58 -16.24
CA PRO A 174 22.89 22.79 -14.85
C PRO A 174 22.21 21.76 -13.94
N THR A 175 23.02 21.15 -13.08
CA THR A 175 22.58 20.09 -12.17
C THR A 175 22.44 20.59 -10.75
N THR A 176 21.37 20.21 -10.08
CA THR A 176 21.22 20.31 -8.63
C THR A 176 21.68 19.02 -7.98
N GLU A 177 22.46 19.11 -6.92
CA GLU A 177 22.91 17.97 -6.13
C GLU A 177 22.16 17.93 -4.79
N VAL A 178 21.71 16.74 -4.41
CA VAL A 178 20.98 16.47 -3.17
C VAL A 178 21.63 15.27 -2.49
N LEU A 179 22.02 15.43 -1.23
CA LEU A 179 22.37 14.30 -0.38
C LEU A 179 21.08 13.63 0.10
N MET A 180 20.84 12.39 -0.33
CA MET A 180 19.56 11.71 -0.09
C MET A 180 19.41 11.18 1.35
N GLU A 181 20.48 11.18 2.15
CA GLU A 181 20.39 10.75 3.54
C GLU A 181 19.64 11.78 4.41
N ALA A 182 18.67 11.32 5.20
CA ALA A 182 17.93 12.18 6.13
C ALA A 182 18.85 13.05 7.01
N ALA A 183 18.60 14.36 6.99
CA ALA A 183 19.40 15.40 7.61
C ALA A 183 19.51 15.22 9.12
N LYS A 184 20.71 15.55 9.62
CA LYS A 184 21.24 15.34 10.98
C LYS A 184 20.56 16.17 12.09
N ASN A 185 19.49 16.91 11.81
CA ASN A 185 18.96 17.95 12.71
C ASN A 185 17.87 17.49 13.68
N LYS A 186 18.10 16.36 14.37
CA LYS A 186 17.48 16.04 15.67
C LYS A 186 18.53 15.38 16.57
N THR A 187 18.99 16.17 17.55
CA THR A 187 19.84 15.88 18.73
C THR A 187 20.43 14.46 18.93
N SER A 188 21.72 14.47 19.25
CA SER A 188 22.76 13.45 19.03
C SER A 188 22.75 12.17 19.88
N ILE A 189 21.71 11.85 20.65
CA ILE A 189 21.68 10.62 21.49
C ILE A 189 20.58 9.65 21.05
N VAL A 190 19.48 10.16 20.48
CA VAL A 190 18.38 9.32 19.94
C VAL A 190 18.81 8.62 18.65
N ARG A 191 19.74 9.22 17.90
CA ARG A 191 20.24 8.76 16.58
C ARG A 191 21.01 7.43 16.65
N THR A 192 21.91 7.24 17.61
CA THR A 192 22.69 6.00 17.71
C THR A 192 21.80 4.79 17.98
N ARG A 193 20.69 4.98 18.70
CA ARG A 193 19.68 3.93 18.92
C ARG A 193 18.73 3.73 17.73
N LYS A 194 18.49 4.75 16.89
CA LYS A 194 17.60 4.67 15.72
C LYS A 194 18.29 4.19 14.44
N LEU A 195 19.57 4.53 14.23
CA LEU A 195 20.38 4.00 13.12
C LEU A 195 20.71 2.51 13.31
N VAL A 196 20.94 2.09 14.55
CA VAL A 196 21.20 0.68 14.94
C VAL A 196 19.91 -0.16 14.98
N ARG A 197 18.73 0.47 14.92
CA ARG A 197 17.41 -0.18 14.90
C ARG A 197 16.54 0.35 13.75
N GLN A 198 17.05 0.36 12.52
CA GLN A 198 16.16 0.56 11.39
C GLN A 198 15.30 -0.69 11.24
N ALA A 199 14.07 -0.62 11.74
CA ALA A 199 13.11 -1.70 11.60
C ALA A 199 12.98 -2.09 10.12
N PRO A 200 12.83 -3.39 9.80
CA PRO A 200 12.58 -3.83 8.44
C PRO A 200 11.37 -3.10 7.86
N VAL A 201 11.35 -2.97 6.53
CA VAL A 201 10.20 -2.38 5.83
C VAL A 201 8.96 -3.18 6.22
N LYS A 202 7.91 -2.49 6.66
CA LYS A 202 6.66 -3.12 7.06
C LYS A 202 6.03 -3.83 5.86
N VAL A 203 5.66 -5.10 6.06
CA VAL A 203 4.90 -5.88 5.10
C VAL A 203 3.42 -5.52 5.20
N LEU A 204 2.78 -5.37 4.05
CA LEU A 204 1.35 -5.08 3.92
C LEU A 204 0.61 -6.34 3.50
N GLU A 205 -0.61 -6.50 4.01
CA GLU A 205 -1.52 -7.56 3.60
C GLU A 205 -2.34 -7.10 2.38
N THR A 206 -2.78 -8.02 1.52
CA THR A 206 -3.77 -7.67 0.48
C THR A 206 -5.12 -7.43 1.14
N GLY A 207 -5.69 -6.24 0.92
CA GLY A 207 -7.00 -5.86 1.43
C GLY A 207 -8.12 -6.57 0.66
N GLY A 208 -9.15 -7.01 1.38
CA GLY A 208 -10.38 -7.49 0.78
C GLY A 208 -11.36 -6.36 0.42
N PHE A 209 -12.60 -6.73 0.13
CA PHE A 209 -13.69 -5.80 -0.17
C PHE A 209 -14.59 -5.62 1.05
N SER A 210 -14.81 -4.42 1.55
CA SER A 210 -15.92 -4.15 2.47
C SER A 210 -17.25 -4.68 1.93
N ALA A 211 -18.18 -5.00 2.83
CA ALA A 211 -19.51 -5.49 2.44
C ALA A 211 -20.24 -4.52 1.48
N THR A 212 -20.01 -3.21 1.62
CA THR A 212 -20.55 -2.19 0.72
C THR A 212 -19.92 -2.29 -0.66
N ARG A 213 -18.58 -2.35 -0.75
CA ARG A 213 -17.87 -2.45 -2.02
C ARG A 213 -18.17 -3.76 -2.74
N ALA A 214 -18.27 -4.87 -2.03
CA ALA A 214 -18.64 -6.16 -2.58
C ALA A 214 -20.00 -6.11 -3.29
N LYS A 215 -21.02 -5.49 -2.66
CA LYS A 215 -22.34 -5.30 -3.28
C LYS A 215 -22.28 -4.42 -4.53
N GLU A 216 -21.50 -3.34 -4.48
CA GLU A 216 -21.31 -2.44 -5.61
C GLU A 216 -20.65 -3.15 -6.80
N LEU A 217 -19.58 -3.90 -6.55
CA LEU A 217 -18.86 -4.67 -7.56
C LEU A 217 -19.75 -5.72 -8.22
N LEU A 218 -20.56 -6.44 -7.43
CA LEU A 218 -21.51 -7.41 -7.97
C LEU A 218 -22.53 -6.76 -8.89
N LYS A 219 -23.00 -5.55 -8.57
CA LYS A 219 -23.90 -4.82 -9.44
C LYS A 219 -23.20 -4.38 -10.73
N GLN A 220 -22.01 -3.80 -10.62
CA GLN A 220 -21.30 -3.22 -11.76
C GLN A 220 -20.72 -4.27 -12.72
N LEU A 221 -20.15 -5.36 -12.19
CA LEU A 221 -19.37 -6.32 -12.98
C LEU A 221 -20.24 -7.37 -13.67
N LEU A 222 -21.28 -7.88 -12.98
CA LEU A 222 -22.03 -9.03 -13.50
C LEU A 222 -22.78 -8.72 -14.81
N GLU A 223 -23.07 -7.45 -15.08
CA GLU A 223 -23.65 -6.99 -16.34
C GLU A 223 -22.72 -7.22 -17.54
N TYR A 224 -21.41 -7.24 -17.32
CA TYR A 224 -20.38 -7.37 -18.36
C TYR A 224 -19.72 -8.76 -18.39
N VAL A 225 -19.98 -9.60 -17.38
CA VAL A 225 -19.45 -10.96 -17.26
C VAL A 225 -20.37 -11.95 -17.99
N THR A 226 -19.77 -12.83 -18.78
CA THR A 226 -20.49 -13.92 -19.47
C THR A 226 -21.34 -14.74 -18.49
N TYR A 227 -22.60 -15.01 -18.83
CA TYR A 227 -23.62 -15.59 -17.94
C TYR A 227 -23.13 -16.82 -17.15
N ASN A 228 -22.48 -17.77 -17.81
CA ASN A 228 -21.98 -19.00 -17.19
C ASN A 228 -20.81 -18.80 -16.22
N LYS A 229 -20.20 -17.62 -16.16
CA LYS A 229 -19.11 -17.26 -15.24
C LYS A 229 -19.55 -16.33 -14.11
N GLN A 230 -20.81 -15.91 -14.08
CA GLN A 230 -21.30 -14.99 -13.06
C GLN A 230 -21.26 -15.59 -11.64
N ASP A 231 -21.53 -16.88 -11.48
CA ASP A 231 -21.49 -17.54 -10.16
C ASP A 231 -20.07 -17.62 -9.59
N GLU A 232 -19.06 -17.81 -10.45
CA GLU A 232 -17.65 -17.75 -10.05
C GLU A 232 -17.28 -16.36 -9.54
N TRP A 233 -17.72 -15.29 -10.24
CA TRP A 233 -17.53 -13.92 -9.79
C TRP A 233 -18.24 -13.61 -8.46
N ARG A 234 -19.46 -14.13 -8.27
CA ARG A 234 -20.18 -14.04 -6.99
C ARG A 234 -19.37 -14.68 -5.87
N LYS A 235 -18.83 -15.88 -6.12
CA LYS A 235 -18.00 -16.62 -5.16
C LYS A 235 -16.71 -15.84 -4.86
N PHE A 236 -16.01 -15.35 -5.87
CA PHE A 236 -14.77 -14.58 -5.72
C PHE A 236 -14.97 -13.32 -4.86
N ILE A 237 -15.97 -12.49 -5.21
CA ILE A 237 -16.24 -11.24 -4.48
C ILE A 237 -16.67 -11.53 -3.04
N THR A 238 -17.50 -12.56 -2.82
CA THR A 238 -17.99 -12.90 -1.47
C THR A 238 -16.89 -13.50 -0.59
N THR A 239 -16.00 -14.30 -1.16
CA THR A 239 -14.87 -14.91 -0.43
C THR A 239 -13.86 -13.86 0.00
N ASN A 240 -13.66 -12.82 -0.83
CA ASN A 240 -12.76 -11.71 -0.55
C ASN A 240 -13.42 -10.56 0.23
N ALA A 241 -14.71 -10.68 0.58
CA ALA A 241 -15.36 -9.74 1.49
C ALA A 241 -15.18 -10.20 2.95
N PRO A 242 -15.11 -9.29 3.94
CA PRO A 242 -15.17 -9.71 5.33
C PRO A 242 -16.50 -10.44 5.52
N ALA A 243 -16.46 -11.56 6.23
CA ALA A 243 -17.67 -12.30 6.57
C ALA A 243 -18.73 -11.31 7.06
N PRO A 244 -20.00 -11.44 6.63
CA PRO A 244 -21.07 -10.61 7.17
C PRO A 244 -20.98 -10.70 8.69
N PRO A 245 -21.11 -9.57 9.43
CA PRO A 245 -21.10 -9.64 10.88
C PRO A 245 -22.11 -10.70 11.27
N SER A 246 -21.70 -11.71 12.06
CA SER A 246 -22.63 -12.73 12.52
C SER A 246 -23.81 -11.96 13.08
N VAL A 247 -24.98 -12.11 12.49
CA VAL A 247 -26.19 -11.53 13.06
C VAL A 247 -26.21 -12.10 14.46
N ALA A 248 -25.96 -11.27 15.46
CA ALA A 248 -26.08 -11.69 16.84
C ALA A 248 -27.54 -12.12 16.96
N VAL A 249 -27.77 -13.44 16.94
CA VAL A 249 -29.08 -14.01 17.19
C VAL A 249 -29.52 -13.34 18.49
N PRO A 250 -30.60 -12.55 18.48
CA PRO A 250 -31.06 -11.92 19.70
C PRO A 250 -31.22 -13.06 20.70
N LYS A 251 -30.46 -13.04 21.80
CA LYS A 251 -30.67 -13.99 22.89
C LYS A 251 -32.16 -13.89 23.20
N ARG A 252 -32.90 -14.97 22.92
CA ARG A 252 -34.31 -15.08 23.24
C ARG A 252 -34.42 -14.65 24.69
N ARG A 253 -35.08 -13.52 24.96
CA ARG A 253 -35.31 -13.07 26.34
C ARG A 253 -35.99 -14.23 27.05
N THR A 254 -35.28 -14.89 27.94
CA THR A 254 -35.91 -15.77 28.92
C THR A 254 -36.91 -14.92 29.67
N ALA A 255 -38.15 -15.40 29.75
CA ALA A 255 -39.19 -14.72 30.50
C ALA A 255 -38.69 -14.48 31.94
N PRO A 256 -38.96 -13.31 32.53
CA PRO A 256 -38.57 -13.06 33.92
C PRO A 256 -39.26 -14.08 34.83
N ALA A 257 -38.50 -14.60 35.79
CA ALA A 257 -39.00 -15.53 36.80
C ALA A 257 -40.18 -14.90 37.57
N PRO A 258 -41.20 -15.69 37.97
CA PRO A 258 -42.33 -15.16 38.72
C PRO A 258 -41.88 -14.57 40.06
N PRO A 259 -42.54 -13.51 40.54
CA PRO A 259 -42.16 -12.85 41.78
C PRO A 259 -42.34 -13.77 42.99
N ASN A 260 -41.36 -13.74 43.90
CA ASN A 260 -41.38 -14.50 45.15
C ASN A 260 -42.59 -14.14 46.03
N PRO A 261 -43.15 -15.10 46.79
CA PRO A 261 -44.27 -14.84 47.67
C PRO A 261 -43.90 -13.87 48.81
N PRO A 262 -44.86 -13.03 49.26
CA PRO A 262 -44.60 -11.99 50.25
C PRO A 262 -44.30 -12.58 51.65
N MET A 263 -43.23 -12.07 52.28
CA MET A 263 -42.82 -12.43 53.63
C MET A 263 -43.74 -11.82 54.72
N PRO A 264 -43.91 -12.48 55.88
CA PRO A 264 -44.75 -11.97 56.97
C PRO A 264 -44.17 -10.72 57.63
N ARG A 265 -45.03 -9.76 58.01
CA ARG A 265 -44.65 -8.51 58.66
C ARG A 265 -44.15 -8.74 60.11
N PRO A 266 -43.02 -8.13 60.53
CA PRO A 266 -42.63 -8.06 61.93
C PRO A 266 -43.40 -6.99 62.71
N SER A 267 -43.74 -7.31 63.95
CA SER A 267 -44.48 -6.50 64.93
C SER A 267 -43.73 -5.26 65.42
N LEU A 268 -44.48 -4.17 65.64
CA LEU A 268 -44.04 -2.88 66.16
C LEU A 268 -43.33 -2.97 67.52
N GLN A 269 -42.17 -2.31 67.64
CA GLN A 269 -41.62 -1.87 68.93
C GLN A 269 -41.31 -0.36 68.93
N PRO A 270 -41.39 0.33 70.08
CA PRO A 270 -41.45 1.79 70.13
C PRO A 270 -40.10 2.50 70.02
N SER A 271 -40.15 3.72 69.51
CA SER A 271 -39.05 4.64 69.18
C SER A 271 -38.24 5.16 70.38
N VAL A 272 -36.92 5.25 70.22
CA VAL A 272 -36.01 6.02 71.09
C VAL A 272 -35.43 7.21 70.30
N PRO A 273 -35.38 8.44 70.83
CA PRO A 273 -34.96 9.63 70.06
C PRO A 273 -33.43 9.75 69.89
N ALA A 274 -33.03 10.33 68.75
CA ALA A 274 -31.63 10.47 68.31
C ALA A 274 -30.84 11.56 69.07
N PRO A 275 -29.52 11.39 69.27
CA PRO A 275 -28.64 12.44 69.78
C PRO A 275 -28.20 13.43 68.67
N PRO A 276 -27.95 14.71 69.00
CA PRO A 276 -27.79 15.79 68.04
C PRO A 276 -26.41 15.87 67.36
N LYS A 277 -26.43 16.39 66.12
CA LYS A 277 -25.31 16.59 65.19
C LYS A 277 -24.25 17.55 65.75
N ARG A 278 -22.97 17.15 65.72
CA ARG A 278 -21.83 18.03 66.02
C ARG A 278 -21.32 18.69 64.72
N GLN A 279 -21.28 20.02 64.73
CA GLN A 279 -20.85 20.88 63.62
C GLN A 279 -19.33 20.82 63.37
N ARG A 280 -18.96 21.01 62.09
CA ARG A 280 -17.58 21.20 61.59
C ARG A 280 -16.94 22.48 62.15
N LYS A 281 -15.64 22.43 62.45
CA LYS A 281 -14.73 23.59 62.36
C LYS A 281 -13.37 23.16 61.80
N LYS A 282 -12.98 23.88 60.73
CA LYS A 282 -11.68 24.06 60.05
C LYS A 282 -10.71 22.89 60.00
#